data_AF-A0A497IAI5-F1
#
_entry.id   AF-A0A497IAI5-F1
#
_cell.length_a   1.000
_cell.length_b   1.000
_cell.length_c   1.000
_cell.angle_alpha   90.00
_cell.angle_beta   90.00
_cell.angle_gamma   90.00
#
_symmetry.space_group_name_H-M   'P 1'
#
loop_
_entity.id
_entity.type
_entity.pdbx_description
1 polymer ?
#
loop_
_entity_poly.entity_id
_entity_poly.type
_entity_poly.pdbx_seq_one_letter_code
_entity_poly.pdbx_strand_id
1 'polypeptide(L)'
;MSDSCPGCSIAHPLNNLRVALFTLFFSLVYGIGAMFILVWNSSILACGISNFVRSEIARIAREVGAVNMFTYFRVIPIAFGAYMVHGILEILAYFLIAIAGSLISIALTKHGIKSKEFWDFLANTIDLILISIILLIIAAIVEVTLPSLVMG
;
A
#
# COMPACT_ATOMS: atom_id res chain seq x y z
N MET A 1 22.27 6.35 16.36
CA MET A 1 22.79 7.36 15.42
C MET A 1 23.01 6.59 14.12
N SER A 2 22.12 6.56 13.14
CA SER A 2 21.20 7.55 12.59
C SER A 2 20.07 6.84 11.84
N ASP A 3 18.96 6.51 12.50
CA ASP A 3 17.76 5.95 11.84
C ASP A 3 16.55 6.69 12.40
N SER A 4 16.10 7.72 11.70
CA SER A 4 14.92 8.49 12.11
C SER A 4 14.12 8.90 10.88
N CYS A 5 13.60 7.89 10.18
CA CYS A 5 12.45 8.07 9.30
C CYS A 5 11.46 6.92 9.58
N PRO A 6 10.41 7.15 10.41
CA PRO A 6 9.43 6.13 10.79
C PRO A 6 8.62 5.57 9.61
N GLY A 7 8.70 6.19 8.43
CA GLY A 7 8.09 5.70 7.18
C GLY A 7 8.98 4.78 6.34
N CYS A 8 10.29 4.70 6.60
CA CYS A 8 11.22 3.93 5.75
C CYS A 8 11.02 2.41 5.83
N SER A 9 10.38 1.92 6.91
CA SER A 9 10.09 0.48 7.06
C SER A 9 8.91 -0.01 6.21
N ILE A 10 8.12 0.90 5.65
CA ILE A 10 6.93 0.60 4.83
C ILE A 10 7.36 0.45 3.35
N ALA A 11 8.28 1.30 2.90
CA ALA A 11 8.86 1.34 1.55
C ALA A 11 9.74 0.15 1.13
N HIS A 12 10.11 -0.77 2.04
CA HIS A 12 11.03 -1.84 1.67
C HIS A 12 10.31 -2.86 0.77
N PRO A 13 10.73 -3.04 -0.50
CA PRO A 13 9.97 -3.82 -1.50
C PRO A 13 9.75 -5.28 -1.09
N LEU A 14 10.61 -5.84 -0.22
CA LEU A 14 10.48 -7.19 0.31
C LEU A 14 9.34 -7.35 1.35
N ASN A 15 8.91 -6.28 2.02
CA ASN A 15 7.79 -6.35 2.97
C ASN A 15 6.46 -6.33 2.22
N ASN A 16 6.33 -5.42 1.25
CA ASN A 16 5.15 -5.31 0.40
C ASN A 16 4.90 -6.53 -0.48
N LEU A 17 5.96 -7.17 -0.97
CA LEU A 17 5.84 -8.41 -1.73
C LEU A 17 5.29 -9.58 -0.89
N ARG A 18 5.63 -9.63 0.41
CA ARG A 18 5.05 -10.63 1.34
C ARG A 18 3.57 -10.37 1.54
N VAL A 19 3.16 -9.11 1.71
CA VAL A 19 1.74 -8.72 1.82
C VAL A 19 0.98 -9.07 0.53
N ALA A 20 1.57 -8.83 -0.64
CA ALA A 20 0.99 -9.20 -1.93
C ALA A 20 0.81 -10.73 -2.06
N LEU A 21 1.81 -11.52 -1.67
CA LEU A 21 1.76 -12.99 -1.71
C LEU A 21 0.70 -13.56 -0.77
N PHE A 22 0.58 -13.04 0.46
CA PHE A 22 -0.48 -13.44 1.37
C PHE A 22 -1.86 -13.05 0.85
N THR A 23 -2.00 -11.86 0.26
CA THR A 23 -3.25 -11.42 -0.38
C THR A 23 -3.66 -12.34 -1.54
N LEU A 24 -2.70 -12.75 -2.38
CA LEU A 24 -2.93 -13.68 -3.48
C LEU A 24 -3.40 -15.05 -2.96
N PHE A 25 -2.71 -15.61 -1.96
CA PHE A 25 -3.07 -16.90 -1.38
C PHE A 25 -4.46 -16.87 -0.71
N PHE A 26 -4.76 -15.82 0.07
CA PHE A 26 -6.06 -15.70 0.71
C PHE A 26 -7.19 -15.42 -0.27
N SER A 27 -6.98 -14.63 -1.33
CA SER A 27 -7.98 -14.43 -2.40
C SER A 27 -8.31 -15.74 -3.12
N LEU A 28 -7.30 -16.60 -3.29
CA LEU A 28 -7.46 -17.90 -3.94
C LEU A 28 -8.29 -18.87 -3.08
N VAL A 29 -8.19 -18.80 -1.75
CA VAL A 29 -8.98 -19.64 -0.82
C VAL A 29 -10.35 -19.04 -0.51
N TYR A 30 -10.43 -17.72 -0.39
CA TYR A 30 -11.60 -16.97 0.03
C TYR A 30 -11.56 -15.60 -0.66
N GLY A 31 -12.32 -15.42 -1.75
CA GLY A 31 -12.23 -14.24 -2.61
C GLY A 31 -12.29 -12.88 -1.89
N ILE A 32 -13.05 -12.78 -0.79
CA ILE A 32 -13.16 -11.55 0.03
C ILE A 32 -12.00 -11.43 1.04
N GLY A 33 -11.28 -12.52 1.34
CA GLY A 33 -10.21 -12.61 2.34
C GLY A 33 -9.02 -11.69 2.09
N ALA A 34 -8.80 -11.29 0.85
CA ALA A 34 -7.83 -10.24 0.50
C ALA A 34 -8.11 -8.90 1.19
N MET A 35 -9.38 -8.57 1.46
CA MET A 35 -9.74 -7.31 2.12
C MET A 35 -9.22 -7.21 3.57
N PHE A 36 -9.11 -8.33 4.28
CA PHE A 36 -8.54 -8.32 5.63
C PHE A 36 -7.07 -7.89 5.63
N ILE A 37 -6.29 -8.39 4.66
CA ILE A 37 -4.86 -8.06 4.51
C ILE A 37 -4.67 -6.59 4.06
N LEU A 38 -5.53 -6.10 3.17
CA LEU A 38 -5.56 -4.70 2.75
C LEU A 38 -5.81 -3.72 3.91
N VAL A 39 -6.81 -4.01 4.74
CA VAL A 39 -7.15 -3.19 5.92
C VAL A 39 -6.03 -3.25 6.95
N TRP A 40 -5.41 -4.41 7.13
CA TRP A 40 -4.26 -4.57 8.01
C TRP A 40 -3.07 -3.72 7.56
N ASN A 41 -2.69 -3.76 6.28
CA ASN A 41 -1.62 -2.92 5.73
C ASN A 41 -1.95 -1.42 5.86
N SER A 42 -3.21 -1.02 5.64
CA SER A 42 -3.66 0.36 5.83
C SER A 42 -3.51 0.86 7.28
N SER A 43 -3.67 -0.02 8.27
CA SER A 43 -3.50 0.35 9.69
C SER A 43 -2.05 0.71 10.05
N ILE A 44 -1.08 0.03 9.41
CA ILE A 44 0.35 0.33 9.58
C ILE A 44 0.68 1.68 8.96
N LEU A 45 0.14 1.97 7.76
CA LEU A 45 0.28 3.27 7.11
C LEU A 45 -0.32 4.40 7.97
N ALA A 46 -1.50 4.20 8.57
CA ALA A 46 -2.12 5.17 9.47
C ALA A 46 -1.26 5.46 10.72
N CYS A 47 -0.61 4.44 11.28
CA CYS A 47 0.35 4.60 12.37
C CYS A 47 1.56 5.45 11.94
N GLY A 48 2.05 5.26 10.70
CA GLY A 48 3.08 6.09 10.09
C GLY A 48 2.69 7.57 10.01
N ILE A 49 1.48 7.86 9.51
CA ILE A 49 0.93 9.23 9.45
C ILE A 49 0.85 9.85 10.85
N SER A 50 0.37 9.10 11.84
CA SER A 50 0.23 9.59 13.22
C SER A 50 1.58 9.94 13.86
N ASN A 51 2.59 9.08 13.67
CA ASN A 51 3.94 9.32 14.14
C ASN A 51 4.54 10.59 13.51
N PHE A 52 4.29 10.80 12.21
CA PHE A 52 4.71 12.00 11.51
C PHE A 52 4.05 13.28 12.04
N VAL A 53 2.72 13.27 12.21
CA VAL A 53 2.00 14.41 12.79
C VAL A 53 2.56 14.75 14.18
N ARG A 54 2.85 13.73 15.00
CA ARG A 54 3.45 13.91 16.32
C ARG A 54 4.86 14.50 16.26
N SER A 55 5.71 14.07 15.33
CA SER A 55 7.07 14.59 15.20
C SER A 55 7.09 16.05 14.75
N GLU A 56 6.21 16.42 13.81
CA GLU A 56 6.11 17.79 13.30
C GLU A 56 5.60 18.77 14.35
N ILE A 57 4.57 18.38 15.10
CA ILE A 57 4.06 19.21 16.21
C ILE A 57 5.14 19.37 17.29
N ALA A 58 5.88 18.30 17.60
CA ALA A 58 6.98 18.38 18.56
C ALA A 58 8.13 19.29 18.09
N ARG A 59 8.43 19.32 16.79
CA ARG A 59 9.42 20.24 16.19
C ARG A 59 8.99 21.70 16.37
N ILE A 60 7.76 22.02 15.98
CA ILE A 60 7.22 23.38 16.08
C ILE A 60 7.13 23.84 17.54
N ALA A 61 6.74 22.94 18.45
CA ALA A 61 6.70 23.23 19.89
C ALA A 61 8.08 23.59 20.46
N ARG A 62 9.16 22.99 19.96
CA ARG A 62 10.54 23.30 20.38
C ARG A 62 11.04 24.65 19.85
N GLU A 63 10.63 25.04 18.65
CA GLU A 63 11.07 26.30 18.03
C GLU A 63 10.31 27.52 18.54
N VAL A 64 8.98 27.39 18.74
CA VAL A 64 8.10 28.53 19.06
C VAL A 64 7.65 28.52 20.53
N GLY A 65 7.83 27.41 21.25
CA GLY A 65 7.44 27.27 22.66
C GLY A 65 5.93 27.15 22.90
N ALA A 66 5.10 27.41 21.88
CA ALA A 66 3.64 27.31 21.93
C ALA A 66 3.09 26.63 20.66
N VAL A 67 2.08 25.79 20.83
CA VAL A 67 1.34 25.16 19.73
C VAL A 67 -0.07 25.72 19.68
N ASN A 68 -0.42 26.34 18.57
CA ASN A 68 -1.74 26.93 18.35
C ASN A 68 -2.64 25.97 17.58
N MET A 69 -3.96 26.17 17.64
CA MET A 69 -4.92 25.39 16.86
C MET A 69 -4.62 25.45 15.35
N PHE A 70 -4.11 26.58 14.86
CA PHE A 70 -3.67 26.74 13.47
C PHE A 70 -2.55 25.77 13.07
N THR A 71 -1.66 25.41 14.00
CA THR A 71 -0.58 24.44 13.76
C THR A 71 -1.15 23.06 13.47
N TYR A 72 -2.15 22.61 14.24
CA TYR A 72 -2.84 21.34 14.00
C TYR A 72 -3.57 21.34 12.65
N PHE A 73 -4.29 22.42 12.34
CA PHE A 73 -4.99 22.57 11.06
C PHE A 73 -4.06 22.56 9.84
N ARG A 74 -2.80 23.02 10.00
CA ARG A 74 -1.82 22.99 8.92
C ARG A 74 -1.15 21.61 8.78
N VAL A 75 -0.68 21.03 9.88
CA VAL A 75 0.16 19.81 9.84
C VAL A 75 -0.66 18.57 9.44
N ILE A 76 -1.89 18.43 9.97
CA ILE A 76 -2.68 17.20 9.77
C ILE A 76 -3.07 17.00 8.29
N PRO A 77 -3.65 17.98 7.56
CA PRO A 77 -4.03 17.78 6.17
C PRO A 77 -2.83 17.58 5.24
N ILE A 78 -1.71 18.26 5.52
CA ILE A 78 -0.48 18.12 4.73
C ILE A 78 0.12 16.71 4.91
N ALA A 79 0.23 16.26 6.17
CA ALA A 79 0.66 14.90 6.49
C ALA A 79 -0.21 13.86 5.78
N PHE A 80 -1.54 13.97 5.96
CA PHE A 80 -2.49 13.05 5.39
C PHE A 80 -2.43 13.04 3.86
N GLY A 81 -2.41 14.21 3.22
CA GLY A 81 -2.32 14.34 1.77
C GLY A 81 -1.05 13.75 1.18
N ALA A 82 0.11 13.97 1.81
CA ALA A 82 1.40 13.44 1.33
C ALA A 82 1.44 11.90 1.34
N TYR A 83 0.89 11.27 2.40
CA TYR A 83 0.87 9.81 2.53
C TYR A 83 -0.30 9.15 1.78
N MET A 84 -1.43 9.85 1.58
CA MET A 84 -2.60 9.31 0.87
C MET A 84 -2.32 8.96 -0.59
N VAL A 85 -1.52 9.75 -1.29
CA VAL A 85 -1.23 9.51 -2.72
C VAL A 85 -0.48 8.19 -2.91
N HIS A 86 0.43 7.85 -1.99
CA HIS A 86 1.06 6.53 -1.96
C HIS A 86 0.05 5.44 -1.58
N GLY A 87 -0.67 5.62 -0.47
CA GLY A 87 -1.59 4.61 0.05
C GLY A 87 -2.69 4.23 -0.95
N ILE A 88 -3.22 5.18 -1.72
CA ILE A 88 -4.23 4.86 -2.73
C ILE A 88 -3.68 4.03 -3.89
N LEU A 89 -2.45 4.29 -4.33
CA LEU A 89 -1.80 3.51 -5.38
C LEU A 89 -1.49 2.08 -4.89
N GLU A 90 -1.06 1.93 -3.64
CA GLU A 90 -0.77 0.64 -3.02
C GLU A 90 -2.04 -0.21 -2.86
N ILE A 91 -3.12 0.38 -2.35
CA ILE A 91 -4.42 -0.28 -2.21
C ILE A 91 -4.96 -0.71 -3.58
N LEU A 92 -4.82 0.14 -4.61
CA LEU A 92 -5.22 -0.20 -5.98
C LEU A 92 -4.41 -1.37 -6.54
N ALA A 93 -3.09 -1.38 -6.34
CA ALA A 93 -2.24 -2.48 -6.77
C ALA A 93 -2.67 -3.80 -6.13
N TYR A 94 -2.83 -3.82 -4.81
CA TYR A 94 -3.27 -5.02 -4.09
C TYR A 94 -4.72 -5.43 -4.42
N PHE A 95 -5.60 -4.48 -4.74
CA PHE A 95 -6.95 -4.81 -5.17
C PHE A 95 -6.94 -5.57 -6.51
N LEU A 96 -6.08 -5.17 -7.46
CA LEU A 96 -5.93 -5.86 -8.74
C LEU A 96 -5.32 -7.26 -8.58
N ILE A 97 -4.34 -7.44 -7.67
CA ILE A 97 -3.77 -8.77 -7.41
C ILE A 97 -4.78 -9.70 -6.73
N ALA A 98 -5.65 -9.14 -5.87
CA ALA A 98 -6.75 -9.87 -5.27
C ALA A 98 -7.76 -10.33 -6.33
N ILE A 99 -8.16 -9.46 -7.27
CA ILE A 99 -9.03 -9.82 -8.39
C ILE A 99 -8.39 -10.93 -9.22
N ALA A 100 -7.10 -10.80 -9.57
CA ALA A 100 -6.39 -11.82 -10.32
C ALA A 100 -6.37 -13.19 -9.61
N GLY A 101 -6.11 -13.22 -8.30
CA GLY A 101 -6.18 -14.46 -7.50
C GLY A 101 -7.56 -15.11 -7.53
N SER A 102 -8.63 -14.32 -7.44
CA SER A 102 -10.01 -14.82 -7.49
C SER A 102 -10.39 -15.35 -8.89
N LEU A 103 -9.89 -14.73 -9.96
CA LEU A 103 -10.10 -15.18 -11.34
C LEU A 103 -9.41 -16.52 -11.60
N ILE A 104 -8.19 -16.73 -11.08
CA ILE A 104 -7.49 -18.02 -11.18
C ILE A 104 -8.30 -19.14 -10.50
N SER A 105 -8.87 -18.87 -9.32
CA SER A 105 -9.71 -19.84 -8.60
C SER A 105 -10.96 -20.24 -9.41
N ILE A 106 -11.61 -19.27 -10.06
CA ILE A 106 -12.78 -19.53 -10.93
C ILE A 106 -12.35 -20.34 -12.16
N ALA A 107 -11.21 -19.99 -12.78
CA ALA A 107 -10.69 -20.68 -13.95
C ALA A 107 -10.42 -22.16 -13.67
N LEU A 108 -9.81 -22.46 -12.53
CA LEU A 108 -9.49 -23.82 -12.09
C LEU A 108 -10.75 -24.66 -11.84
N THR A 109 -11.82 -24.04 -11.34
CA THR A 109 -13.08 -24.73 -11.06
C THR A 109 -13.93 -24.93 -12.33
N LYS A 110 -13.85 -23.99 -13.28
CA LYS A 110 -14.71 -23.95 -14.47
C LYS A 110 -14.12 -24.66 -15.68
N HIS A 111 -12.80 -24.62 -15.87
CA HIS A 111 -12.12 -25.26 -17.00
C HIS A 111 -11.16 -26.33 -16.48
N GLY A 112 -11.14 -27.51 -17.11
CA GLY A 112 -10.17 -28.54 -16.77
C GLY A 112 -8.75 -28.07 -17.09
N ILE A 113 -7.78 -28.36 -16.21
CA ILE A 113 -6.37 -27.92 -16.29
C ILE A 113 -5.70 -28.22 -17.65
N LYS A 114 -6.20 -29.21 -18.39
CA LYS A 114 -5.68 -29.61 -19.72
C LYS A 114 -6.31 -28.88 -20.91
N SER A 115 -7.33 -28.03 -20.70
CA SER A 115 -7.95 -27.32 -21.82
C SER A 115 -7.08 -26.12 -22.24
N LYS A 116 -7.04 -25.85 -23.56
CA LYS A 116 -6.34 -24.68 -24.10
C LYS A 116 -6.93 -23.37 -23.55
N GLU A 117 -8.24 -23.36 -23.36
CA GLU A 117 -9.00 -22.23 -22.79
C GLU A 117 -8.55 -21.87 -21.37
N PHE A 118 -8.17 -22.86 -20.54
CA PHE A 118 -7.62 -22.62 -19.21
C PHE A 118 -6.29 -21.86 -19.29
N TRP A 119 -5.40 -22.27 -20.20
CA TRP A 119 -4.10 -21.63 -20.37
C TRP A 119 -4.21 -20.22 -20.96
N ASP A 120 -5.11 -20.00 -21.92
CA ASP A 120 -5.37 -18.67 -22.48
C ASP A 120 -5.94 -17.72 -21.41
N PHE A 121 -6.86 -18.20 -20.56
CA PHE A 121 -7.41 -17.41 -19.45
C PHE A 121 -6.37 -17.12 -18.36
N LEU A 122 -5.53 -18.10 -18.03
CA LEU A 122 -4.46 -17.96 -17.05
C LEU A 122 -3.43 -16.92 -17.52
N ALA A 123 -3.04 -16.95 -18.80
CA ALA A 123 -2.13 -15.97 -19.39
C ALA A 123 -2.67 -14.54 -19.25
N ASN A 124 -3.94 -14.32 -19.58
CA ASN A 124 -4.60 -13.00 -19.40
C ASN A 124 -4.65 -12.56 -17.93
N THR A 125 -4.78 -13.50 -17.00
CA THR A 125 -4.80 -13.18 -15.56
C THR A 125 -3.40 -12.87 -15.02
N ILE A 126 -2.37 -13.49 -15.58
CA ILE A 126 -0.96 -13.17 -15.27
C ILE A 126 -0.63 -11.74 -15.71
N ASP A 127 -1.13 -11.27 -16.85
CA ASP A 127 -0.95 -9.87 -17.27
C ASP A 127 -1.56 -8.89 -16.25
N LEU A 128 -2.71 -9.24 -15.64
CA LEU A 128 -3.32 -8.45 -14.57
C LEU A 128 -2.45 -8.39 -13.30
N ILE A 129 -1.78 -9.49 -12.95
CA ILE A 129 -0.80 -9.53 -11.85
C ILE A 129 0.40 -8.65 -12.19
N LEU A 130 0.89 -8.68 -13.43
CA LEU A 130 2.01 -7.85 -13.86
C LEU A 130 1.68 -6.36 -13.77
N ILE A 131 0.48 -5.96 -14.20
CA ILE A 131 0.00 -4.57 -14.07
C ILE A 131 -0.06 -4.15 -12.61
N SER A 132 -0.56 -5.01 -11.72
CA SER A 132 -0.59 -4.76 -10.28
C SER A 132 0.82 -4.52 -9.71
N ILE A 133 1.80 -5.34 -10.09
CA ILE A 133 3.20 -5.18 -9.64
C ILE A 133 3.78 -3.85 -10.11
N ILE A 134 3.51 -3.45 -11.36
CA ILE A 134 3.96 -2.16 -11.90
C ILE A 134 3.37 -0.99 -11.09
N LEU A 135 2.07 -1.04 -10.78
CA LEU A 135 1.43 -0.02 -9.93
C LEU A 135 2.04 0.05 -8.53
N LEU A 136 2.43 -1.09 -7.97
CA LEU A 136 3.05 -1.19 -6.66
C LEU A 136 4.46 -0.54 -6.65
N ILE A 137 5.22 -0.70 -7.74
CA ILE A 137 6.50 -0.01 -7.94
C ILE A 137 6.29 1.51 -8.04
N ILE A 138 5.29 1.96 -8.80
CA ILE A 138 4.95 3.39 -8.92
C ILE A 138 4.56 3.94 -7.55
N ALA A 139 3.78 3.21 -6.77
CA ALA A 139 3.41 3.61 -5.41
C ALA A 139 4.64 3.84 -4.53
N ALA A 140 5.62 2.92 -4.56
CA ALA A 140 6.86 3.06 -3.80
C ALA A 140 7.71 4.27 -4.23
N ILE A 141 7.77 4.58 -5.54
CA ILE A 141 8.46 5.78 -6.03
C ILE A 141 7.79 7.05 -5.50
N VAL A 142 6.46 7.09 -5.51
CA VAL A 142 5.67 8.22 -4.99
C VAL A 142 5.89 8.41 -3.49
N GLU A 143 6.02 7.34 -2.72
CA GLU A 143 6.33 7.37 -1.28
C GLU A 143 7.67 8.04 -0.98
N VAL A 144 8.69 7.73 -1.77
CA VAL A 144 10.02 8.32 -1.57
C VAL A 144 10.02 9.80 -1.99
N THR A 145 9.18 10.18 -2.96
CA THR A 145 9.23 11.53 -3.54
C THR A 145 8.38 12.55 -2.80
N LEU A 146 7.12 12.24 -2.48
CA LEU A 146 6.16 13.22 -1.94
C LEU A 146 6.42 13.58 -0.47
N PRO A 147 6.45 12.61 0.47
CA PRO A 147 6.96 12.82 1.82
C PRO A 147 8.27 13.58 1.86
N SER A 148 9.29 13.16 1.11
CA SER A 148 10.60 13.83 1.14
C SER A 148 10.57 15.27 0.64
N LEU A 149 9.72 15.61 -0.33
CA LEU A 149 9.57 16.98 -0.85
C LEU A 149 8.80 17.89 0.11
N VAL A 150 7.81 17.35 0.83
CA VAL A 150 6.99 18.09 1.80
C VAL A 150 7.72 18.25 3.14
N MET A 151 8.66 17.36 3.44
CA MET A 151 9.33 17.23 4.74
C MET A 151 10.78 17.76 4.75
N GLY A 152 11.30 18.16 3.59
CA GLY A 152 12.63 18.80 3.43
C GLY A 152 12.62 20.30 3.59
#